data_AF-A0A928TAV8-F1
#
_entry.id   AF-A0A928TAV8-F1
#
_cell.length_a   1.000
_cell.length_b   1.000
_cell.length_c   1.000
_cell.angle_alpha   90.00
_cell.angle_beta   90.00
_cell.angle_gamma   90.00
#
_symmetry.space_group_name_H-M   'P 1'
#
loop_
_entity.id
_entity.type
_entity.pdbx_description
1 polymer ?
#
loop_
_entity_poly.entity_id
_entity_poly.type
_entity_poly.pdbx_seq_one_letter_code
_entity_poly.pdbx_strand_id
1 'polypeptide(L)'
;MKRLRTLFNSLAALVSPFLMVTAPLQGAPGDLDALNAVVAGSSVLGTAVQPDGKILLAGNFTTVLGTARQNIARLNTNGTLDAVFDPKTNGMVRSVVVQADGKIVIAGAFTTLQPNGAAGTTTRQNIARLNADGTLDAGFDPNANGQVNGTLVQADGKIVVWGEFTSLQPNGGAVTTRNRVARLNADGTLDAGFDPNANGAVLSLAAHAGGYVLGGGFTTLQPNGAAAATTRNRVARLAADGSLDSGFNPDAGGAVNAVFVQADGKVVLGGAFTTMGGSPRNYLA
;
A
#
# COMPACT_ATOMS: atom_id res chain seq x y z
N MET A 1 -43.15 -40.81 -63.57
CA MET A 1 -44.63 -40.73 -63.52
C MET A 1 -45.04 -40.83 -62.05
N LYS A 2 -45.83 -39.98 -61.40
CA LYS A 2 -46.73 -38.88 -61.75
C LYS A 2 -46.64 -37.84 -60.64
N ARG A 3 -46.72 -36.57 -61.03
CA ARG A 3 -46.91 -35.40 -60.17
C ARG A 3 -48.33 -35.42 -59.59
N LEU A 4 -48.51 -34.94 -58.36
CA LEU A 4 -49.76 -34.27 -57.98
C LEU A 4 -49.45 -33.11 -57.04
N ARG A 5 -49.77 -31.91 -57.53
CA ARG A 5 -49.81 -30.64 -56.79
C ARG A 5 -51.21 -30.52 -56.20
N THR A 6 -51.32 -30.05 -54.95
CA THR A 6 -52.44 -29.18 -54.55
C THR A 6 -51.93 -28.16 -53.54
N LEU A 7 -52.11 -26.87 -53.87
CA LEU A 7 -51.88 -25.70 -53.03
C LEU A 7 -53.02 -25.56 -52.02
N PHE A 8 -52.77 -24.95 -50.85
CA PHE A 8 -53.53 -23.77 -50.38
C PHE A 8 -52.81 -23.06 -49.22
N ASN A 9 -52.82 -21.73 -49.29
CA ASN A 9 -52.21 -20.75 -48.41
C ASN A 9 -52.79 -20.77 -46.98
N SER A 10 -51.95 -20.46 -45.99
CA SER A 10 -52.35 -19.50 -44.95
C SER A 10 -51.15 -18.70 -44.45
N LEU A 11 -51.26 -17.40 -44.68
CA LEU A 11 -50.43 -16.31 -44.20
C LEU A 11 -50.40 -16.29 -42.67
N ALA A 12 -49.22 -16.37 -42.05
CA ALA A 12 -49.01 -15.97 -40.65
C ALA A 12 -47.69 -15.21 -40.56
N ALA A 13 -47.79 -13.89 -40.52
CA ALA A 13 -46.70 -13.02 -40.14
C ALA A 13 -46.38 -13.27 -38.65
N LEU A 14 -45.17 -13.74 -38.35
CA LEU A 14 -44.59 -13.56 -37.03
C LEU A 14 -43.28 -12.80 -37.16
N VAL A 15 -43.35 -11.58 -36.63
CA VAL A 15 -42.25 -10.68 -36.31
C VAL A 15 -41.23 -11.48 -35.49
N SER A 16 -40.02 -11.68 -36.03
CA SER A 16 -38.90 -12.18 -35.23
C SER A 16 -38.55 -11.10 -34.20
N PRO A 17 -38.64 -11.36 -32.89
CA PRO A 17 -38.21 -10.37 -31.92
C PRO A 17 -36.70 -10.22 -32.05
N PHE A 18 -36.30 -8.96 -32.22
CA PHE A 18 -34.92 -8.51 -32.15
C PHE A 18 -34.38 -8.95 -30.78
N LEU A 19 -33.54 -10.00 -30.76
CA LEU A 19 -32.82 -10.37 -29.56
C LEU A 19 -31.75 -9.30 -29.34
N MET A 20 -32.10 -8.22 -28.63
CA MET A 20 -31.10 -7.39 -27.98
C MET A 20 -30.42 -8.27 -26.94
N VAL A 21 -29.31 -8.88 -27.32
CA VAL A 21 -28.29 -9.27 -26.36
C VAL A 21 -27.69 -7.94 -25.89
N THR A 22 -28.28 -7.33 -24.86
CA THR A 22 -27.55 -6.37 -24.05
C THR A 22 -26.51 -7.21 -23.31
N ALA A 23 -25.33 -7.37 -23.90
CA ALA A 23 -24.17 -7.69 -23.09
C ALA A 23 -24.17 -6.66 -21.95
N PRO A 24 -24.03 -7.06 -20.67
CA PRO A 24 -23.74 -6.06 -19.66
C PRO A 24 -22.51 -5.31 -20.16
N LEU A 25 -22.58 -3.98 -20.22
CA LEU A 25 -21.39 -3.17 -20.48
C LEU A 25 -20.35 -3.57 -19.42
N GLN A 26 -19.45 -4.49 -19.78
CA GLN A 26 -18.20 -4.62 -19.07
C GLN A 26 -17.49 -3.29 -19.34
N GLY A 27 -17.18 -2.56 -18.27
CA GLY A 27 -16.57 -1.24 -18.36
C GLY A 27 -15.36 -1.26 -19.29
N ALA A 28 -15.21 -0.23 -20.11
CA ALA A 28 -14.03 -0.02 -20.90
C ALA A 28 -12.81 0.22 -19.98
N PRO A 29 -11.57 -0.02 -20.44
CA PRO A 29 -10.39 0.37 -19.69
C PRO A 29 -10.43 1.84 -19.28
N GLY A 30 -10.35 2.11 -17.97
CA GLY A 30 -10.43 3.45 -17.40
C GLY A 30 -11.81 3.84 -16.86
N ASP A 31 -12.85 3.02 -17.07
CA ASP A 31 -14.14 3.23 -16.44
C ASP A 31 -14.04 3.05 -14.91
N LEU A 32 -14.77 3.89 -14.18
CA LEU A 32 -14.92 3.71 -12.74
C LEU A 32 -15.75 2.46 -12.46
N ASP A 33 -15.30 1.66 -11.49
CA ASP A 33 -16.10 0.57 -10.95
C ASP A 33 -17.33 1.13 -10.21
N ALA A 34 -18.46 0.43 -10.27
CA ALA A 34 -19.69 0.81 -9.59
C ALA A 34 -19.63 0.63 -8.05
N LEU A 35 -18.50 0.16 -7.52
CA LEU A 35 -18.26 -0.02 -6.09
C LEU A 35 -18.54 1.26 -5.29
N ASN A 36 -19.53 1.18 -4.39
CA ASN A 36 -19.80 2.22 -3.40
C ASN A 36 -19.75 1.63 -1.99
N ALA A 37 -18.56 1.61 -1.40
CA ALA A 37 -18.29 0.96 -0.11
C ALA A 37 -18.75 1.78 1.13
N VAL A 38 -19.20 3.04 0.94
CA VAL A 38 -19.63 3.97 2.01
C VAL A 38 -18.81 3.82 3.31
N VAL A 39 -17.60 4.39 3.30
CA VAL A 39 -16.69 4.36 4.45
C VAL A 39 -16.87 5.64 5.27
N ALA A 40 -17.13 5.53 6.58
CA ALA A 40 -17.35 6.69 7.47
C ALA A 40 -16.36 6.75 8.64
N GLY A 41 -16.16 7.95 9.18
CA GLY A 41 -15.23 8.24 10.28
C GLY A 41 -14.23 9.33 9.88
N SER A 42 -13.37 9.05 8.89
CA SER A 42 -12.50 10.06 8.27
C SER A 42 -12.08 9.66 6.87
N SER A 43 -11.11 8.74 6.73
CA SER A 43 -10.43 8.52 5.45
C SER A 43 -9.91 7.09 5.29
N VAL A 44 -9.91 6.62 4.05
CA VAL A 44 -9.12 5.47 3.61
C VAL A 44 -7.75 6.00 3.16
N LEU A 45 -6.68 5.46 3.75
CA LEU A 45 -5.30 5.89 3.50
C LEU A 45 -4.51 4.87 2.68
N GLY A 46 -4.92 3.60 2.69
CA GLY A 46 -4.30 2.53 1.92
C GLY A 46 -5.32 1.52 1.44
N THR A 47 -5.05 0.93 0.27
CA THR A 47 -5.82 -0.19 -0.27
C THR A 47 -4.89 -1.23 -0.86
N ALA A 48 -5.31 -2.49 -0.84
CA ALA A 48 -4.60 -3.58 -1.50
C ALA A 48 -5.59 -4.61 -2.02
N VAL A 49 -5.30 -5.19 -3.18
CA VAL A 49 -6.08 -6.30 -3.75
C VAL A 49 -5.38 -7.61 -3.39
N GLN A 50 -6.11 -8.55 -2.80
CA GLN A 50 -5.62 -9.90 -2.52
C GLN A 50 -5.66 -10.76 -3.81
N PRO A 51 -4.89 -11.87 -3.89
CA PRO A 51 -4.91 -12.76 -5.06
C PRO A 51 -6.29 -13.36 -5.41
N ASP A 52 -7.19 -13.45 -4.43
CA ASP A 52 -8.57 -13.91 -4.60
C ASP A 52 -9.52 -12.79 -5.09
N GLY A 53 -8.99 -11.59 -5.36
CA GLY A 53 -9.72 -10.41 -5.82
C GLY A 53 -10.42 -9.63 -4.71
N LYS A 54 -10.29 -10.02 -3.44
CA LYS A 54 -10.82 -9.23 -2.32
C LYS A 54 -10.02 -7.95 -2.15
N ILE A 55 -10.67 -6.91 -1.63
CA ILE A 55 -10.07 -5.59 -1.46
C ILE A 55 -9.91 -5.30 0.03
N LEU A 56 -8.68 -5.04 0.46
CA LEU A 56 -8.37 -4.54 1.79
C LEU A 56 -8.44 -3.02 1.82
N LEU A 57 -9.03 -2.49 2.88
CA LEU A 57 -9.12 -1.07 3.17
C LEU A 57 -8.35 -0.81 4.47
N ALA A 58 -7.48 0.19 4.47
CA ALA A 58 -6.75 0.68 5.64
C ALA A 58 -6.94 2.18 5.77
N GLY A 59 -7.13 2.70 6.98
CA GLY A 59 -7.28 4.13 7.17
C GLY A 59 -7.58 4.55 8.60
N ASN A 60 -8.27 5.68 8.72
CA ASN A 60 -8.87 6.19 9.95
C ASN A 60 -10.39 6.22 9.75
N PHE A 61 -11.04 5.10 9.99
CA PHE A 61 -12.49 4.96 9.80
C PHE A 61 -13.06 4.06 10.88
N THR A 62 -14.36 4.22 11.12
CA THR A 62 -15.10 3.49 12.16
C THR A 62 -16.17 2.57 11.59
N THR A 63 -16.60 2.79 10.34
CA THR A 63 -17.58 1.94 9.66
C THR A 63 -17.28 1.78 8.17
N VAL A 64 -17.71 0.65 7.62
CA VAL A 64 -17.73 0.33 6.18
C VAL A 64 -19.08 -0.31 5.87
N LEU A 65 -19.79 0.19 4.86
CA LEU A 65 -21.15 -0.27 4.51
C LEU A 65 -22.10 -0.30 5.74
N GLY A 66 -22.00 0.71 6.60
CA GLY A 66 -22.82 0.84 7.82
C GLY A 66 -22.45 -0.12 8.96
N THR A 67 -21.50 -1.03 8.76
CA THR A 67 -21.04 -1.98 9.79
C THR A 67 -19.76 -1.48 10.45
N ALA A 68 -19.65 -1.66 11.77
CA ALA A 68 -18.47 -1.27 12.53
C ALA A 68 -17.21 -2.01 12.04
N ARG A 69 -16.21 -1.22 11.63
CA ARG A 69 -14.88 -1.68 11.22
C ARG A 69 -13.88 -0.59 11.60
N GLN A 70 -12.92 -0.93 12.44
CA GLN A 70 -11.98 0.05 12.97
C GLN A 70 -10.67 -0.01 12.21
N ASN A 71 -10.45 1.01 11.38
CA ASN A 71 -9.18 1.30 10.67
C ASN A 71 -8.72 0.26 9.63
N ILE A 72 -9.26 -0.96 9.66
CA ILE A 72 -9.02 -2.00 8.66
C ILE A 72 -10.33 -2.75 8.36
N ALA A 73 -10.54 -3.07 7.09
CA ALA A 73 -11.69 -3.85 6.61
C ALA A 73 -11.32 -4.62 5.34
N ARG A 74 -12.16 -5.57 4.96
CA ARG A 74 -12.06 -6.29 3.69
C ARG A 74 -13.41 -6.32 2.99
N LEU A 75 -13.40 -6.09 1.68
CA LEU A 75 -14.53 -6.29 0.79
C LEU A 75 -14.33 -7.59 0.00
N ASN A 76 -15.43 -8.30 -0.25
CA ASN A 76 -15.48 -9.41 -1.19
C ASN A 76 -15.33 -8.90 -2.63
N THR A 77 -15.09 -9.80 -3.58
CA THR A 77 -14.95 -9.49 -5.01
C THR A 77 -16.17 -8.81 -5.63
N ASN A 78 -17.35 -9.00 -5.03
CA ASN A 78 -18.61 -8.37 -5.43
C ASN A 78 -18.89 -7.05 -4.69
N GLY A 79 -17.91 -6.51 -3.95
CA GLY A 79 -18.01 -5.24 -3.24
C GLY A 79 -18.73 -5.30 -1.88
N THR A 80 -19.27 -6.45 -1.46
CA THR A 80 -19.89 -6.58 -0.13
C THR A 80 -18.84 -6.67 0.97
N LEU A 81 -19.19 -6.31 2.21
CA LEU A 81 -18.29 -6.43 3.35
C LEU A 81 -18.00 -7.91 3.68
N ASP A 82 -16.73 -8.27 3.88
CA ASP A 82 -16.36 -9.55 4.49
C ASP A 82 -16.63 -9.48 6.00
N ALA A 83 -17.75 -10.08 6.41
CA ALA A 83 -18.21 -10.04 7.79
C ALA A 83 -17.26 -10.76 8.77
N VAL A 84 -16.49 -11.74 8.28
CA VAL A 84 -15.58 -12.57 9.09
C VAL A 84 -14.25 -11.85 9.33
N PHE A 85 -13.88 -10.93 8.43
CA PHE A 85 -12.68 -10.12 8.57
C PHE A 85 -12.96 -8.83 9.37
N ASP A 86 -12.67 -8.86 10.68
CA ASP A 86 -12.86 -7.76 11.63
C ASP A 86 -11.65 -7.53 12.60
N PRO A 87 -10.40 -7.43 12.10
CA PRO A 87 -9.31 -7.01 12.96
C PRO A 87 -9.48 -5.54 13.30
N LYS A 88 -9.02 -5.13 14.49
CA LYS A 88 -9.21 -3.75 14.99
C LYS A 88 -7.93 -3.20 15.56
N THR A 89 -7.46 -2.09 15.03
CA THR A 89 -6.36 -1.34 15.64
C THR A 89 -6.90 -0.16 16.44
N ASN A 90 -6.21 0.21 17.52
CA ASN A 90 -6.59 1.37 18.32
C ASN A 90 -6.21 2.73 17.70
N GLY A 91 -5.53 2.71 16.54
CA GLY A 91 -5.11 3.89 15.81
C GLY A 91 -5.12 3.64 14.31
N MET A 92 -4.94 4.71 13.53
CA MET A 92 -5.06 4.65 12.07
C MET A 92 -4.04 3.70 11.45
N VAL A 93 -4.48 2.99 10.41
CA VAL A 93 -3.60 2.19 9.54
C VAL A 93 -3.34 3.03 8.28
N ARG A 94 -2.08 3.35 8.02
CA ARG A 94 -1.67 4.17 6.87
C ARG A 94 -1.38 3.33 5.64
N SER A 95 -0.89 2.11 5.83
CA SER A 95 -0.44 1.23 4.76
C SER A 95 -0.89 -0.20 4.99
N VAL A 96 -1.27 -0.86 3.90
CA VAL A 96 -1.62 -2.27 3.86
C VAL A 96 -1.03 -2.87 2.58
N VAL A 97 -0.35 -4.01 2.72
CA VAL A 97 0.24 -4.75 1.61
C VAL A 97 0.03 -6.24 1.82
N VAL A 98 -0.09 -6.99 0.72
CA VAL A 98 -0.31 -8.43 0.73
C VAL A 98 0.97 -9.13 0.27
N GLN A 99 1.44 -10.10 1.04
CA GLN A 99 2.59 -10.94 0.69
C GLN A 99 2.15 -12.07 -0.26
N ALA A 100 3.11 -12.70 -0.94
CA ALA A 100 2.84 -13.79 -1.89
C ALA A 100 2.17 -15.02 -1.26
N ASP A 101 2.36 -15.24 0.04
CA ASP A 101 1.72 -16.31 0.81
C ASP A 101 0.32 -15.92 1.34
N GLY A 102 -0.20 -14.77 0.95
CA GLY A 102 -1.51 -14.26 1.36
C GLY A 102 -1.54 -13.59 2.73
N LYS A 103 -0.42 -13.53 3.47
CA LYS A 103 -0.34 -12.73 4.70
C LYS A 103 -0.44 -11.24 4.39
N ILE A 104 -0.92 -10.48 5.37
CA ILE A 104 -1.24 -9.06 5.22
C ILE A 104 -0.38 -8.28 6.20
N VAL A 105 0.46 -7.38 5.70
CA VAL A 105 1.26 -6.48 6.54
C VAL A 105 0.56 -5.13 6.62
N ILE A 106 0.33 -4.66 7.84
CA ILE A 106 -0.27 -3.36 8.13
C ILE A 106 0.74 -2.47 8.85
N ALA A 107 0.69 -1.18 8.55
CA ALA A 107 1.52 -0.20 9.22
C ALA A 107 0.79 1.14 9.41
N GLY A 108 1.11 1.87 10.46
CA GLY A 108 0.42 3.13 10.77
C GLY A 108 0.82 3.72 12.12
N ALA A 109 -0.17 4.28 12.81
CA ALA A 109 -0.04 4.94 14.11
C ALA A 109 -0.91 4.27 15.17
N PHE A 110 -0.75 2.96 15.33
CA PHE A 110 -1.45 2.14 16.33
C PHE A 110 -0.44 1.50 17.28
N THR A 111 -0.90 1.17 18.48
CA THR A 111 -0.10 0.50 19.52
C THR A 111 -0.68 -0.85 19.93
N THR A 112 -1.94 -1.11 19.59
CA THR A 112 -2.59 -2.39 19.84
C THR A 112 -3.45 -2.83 18.66
N LEU A 113 -3.62 -4.14 18.56
CA LEU A 113 -4.43 -4.83 17.57
C LEU A 113 -5.27 -5.89 18.29
N GLN A 114 -6.58 -5.90 18.06
CA GLN A 114 -7.46 -7.03 18.34
C GLN A 114 -7.58 -7.85 17.04
N PRO A 115 -7.01 -9.07 16.97
CA PRO A 115 -7.14 -9.94 15.80
C PRO A 115 -8.54 -10.53 15.69
N ASN A 116 -8.85 -11.13 14.53
CA ASN A 116 -10.13 -11.83 14.35
C ASN A 116 -10.35 -12.92 15.39
N GLY A 117 -11.56 -12.94 15.95
CA GLY A 117 -11.97 -13.93 16.96
C GLY A 117 -11.29 -13.78 18.32
N ALA A 118 -10.41 -12.80 18.52
CA ALA A 118 -9.73 -12.60 19.79
C ALA A 118 -10.62 -11.91 20.83
N ALA A 119 -10.58 -12.41 22.07
CA ALA A 119 -11.31 -11.82 23.19
C ALA A 119 -10.71 -10.50 23.69
N GLY A 120 -9.47 -10.18 23.30
CA GLY A 120 -8.75 -8.98 23.76
C GLY A 120 -7.70 -8.50 22.76
N THR A 121 -7.07 -7.39 23.08
CA THR A 121 -6.02 -6.77 22.26
C THR A 121 -4.63 -7.34 22.56
N THR A 122 -3.78 -7.34 21.55
CA THR A 122 -2.35 -7.65 21.64
C THR A 122 -1.55 -6.39 21.27
N THR A 123 -0.45 -6.14 21.97
CA THR A 123 0.45 -5.03 21.64
C THR A 123 1.12 -5.27 20.30
N ARG A 124 1.03 -4.27 19.41
CA ARG A 124 1.75 -4.22 18.13
C ARG A 124 2.03 -2.76 17.83
N GLN A 125 3.29 -2.36 17.93
CA GLN A 125 3.68 -0.96 17.75
C GLN A 125 3.90 -0.67 16.27
N ASN A 126 2.97 0.08 15.69
CA ASN A 126 3.02 0.69 14.36
C ASN A 126 3.16 -0.26 13.15
N ILE A 127 3.49 -1.54 13.36
CA ILE A 127 3.60 -2.58 12.34
C ILE A 127 3.01 -3.88 12.91
N ALA A 128 2.18 -4.57 12.11
CA ALA A 128 1.72 -5.92 12.42
C ALA A 128 1.56 -6.73 11.13
N ARG A 129 1.57 -8.06 11.27
CA ARG A 129 1.20 -8.97 10.20
C ARG A 129 0.02 -9.83 10.61
N LEU A 130 -0.97 -9.91 9.74
CA LEU A 130 -2.15 -10.77 9.86
C LEU A 130 -2.01 -11.95 8.90
N ASN A 131 -2.56 -13.09 9.26
CA ASN A 131 -2.84 -14.17 8.32
C ASN A 131 -3.98 -13.76 7.37
N ALA A 132 -4.18 -14.51 6.30
CA ALA A 132 -5.21 -14.23 5.30
C ALA A 132 -6.63 -14.21 5.89
N ASP A 133 -6.87 -14.90 7.00
CA ASP A 133 -8.13 -14.93 7.72
C ASP A 133 -8.28 -13.79 8.73
N GLY A 134 -7.29 -12.90 8.86
CA GLY A 134 -7.26 -11.77 9.80
C GLY A 134 -6.91 -12.13 11.26
N THR A 135 -6.49 -13.36 11.53
CA THR A 135 -5.80 -13.71 12.78
C THR A 135 -4.38 -13.12 12.79
N LEU A 136 -3.78 -12.97 13.96
CA LEU A 136 -2.45 -12.39 14.11
C LEU A 136 -1.36 -13.41 13.80
N ASP A 137 -0.36 -13.03 13.00
CA ASP A 137 0.91 -13.74 12.96
C ASP A 137 1.75 -13.31 14.18
N ALA A 138 1.73 -14.14 15.21
CA ALA A 138 2.42 -13.85 16.46
C ALA A 138 3.94 -13.80 16.33
N GLY A 139 4.51 -14.47 15.31
CA GLY A 139 5.96 -14.53 15.08
C GLY A 139 6.55 -13.30 14.39
N PHE A 140 5.71 -12.33 14.00
CA PHE A 140 6.13 -11.11 13.33
C PHE A 140 5.78 -9.88 14.19
N ASP A 141 6.78 -9.32 14.87
CA ASP A 141 6.63 -8.12 15.71
C ASP A 141 7.84 -7.18 15.58
N PRO A 142 7.95 -6.37 14.51
CA PRO A 142 9.08 -5.47 14.30
C PRO A 142 9.17 -4.33 15.33
N ASN A 143 8.05 -3.98 15.97
CA ASN A 143 7.95 -3.07 17.09
C ASN A 143 8.69 -1.72 16.87
N ALA A 144 8.24 -0.94 15.89
CA ALA A 144 8.82 0.37 15.59
C ALA A 144 8.39 1.41 16.64
N ASN A 145 9.31 2.25 17.11
CA ASN A 145 9.04 3.21 18.19
C ASN A 145 8.25 4.46 17.76
N GLY A 146 7.97 4.60 16.46
CA GLY A 146 7.28 5.75 15.89
C GLY A 146 6.40 5.34 14.71
N GLN A 147 5.58 6.28 14.24
CA GLN A 147 4.62 6.04 13.18
C GLN A 147 5.31 5.55 11.91
N VAL A 148 4.67 4.59 11.24
CA VAL A 148 5.13 4.07 9.95
C VAL A 148 4.15 4.56 8.88
N ASN A 149 4.68 5.33 7.92
CA ASN A 149 3.91 5.98 6.87
C ASN A 149 3.61 5.02 5.72
N GLY A 150 4.49 4.05 5.45
CA GLY A 150 4.28 3.10 4.37
C GLY A 150 5.11 1.83 4.46
N THR A 151 4.68 0.84 3.67
CA THR A 151 5.27 -0.48 3.55
C THR A 151 5.39 -0.87 2.08
N LEU A 152 6.41 -1.65 1.72
CA LEU A 152 6.59 -2.23 0.40
C LEU A 152 7.15 -3.66 0.55
N VAL A 153 6.50 -4.63 -0.08
CA VAL A 153 6.96 -6.04 -0.08
C VAL A 153 7.84 -6.29 -1.30
N GLN A 154 8.97 -6.94 -1.08
CA GLN A 154 9.92 -7.36 -2.11
C GLN A 154 9.59 -8.78 -2.58
N ALA A 155 10.06 -9.13 -3.78
CA ALA A 155 9.84 -10.46 -4.36
C ALA A 155 10.46 -11.59 -3.52
N ASP A 156 11.51 -11.32 -2.76
CA ASP A 156 12.15 -12.26 -1.84
C ASP A 156 11.45 -12.36 -0.46
N GLY A 157 10.32 -11.66 -0.29
CA GLY A 157 9.53 -11.65 0.93
C GLY A 157 10.01 -10.64 1.99
N LYS A 158 11.10 -9.90 1.74
CA LYS A 158 11.51 -8.79 2.62
C LYS A 158 10.52 -7.63 2.53
N ILE A 159 10.48 -6.81 3.57
CA ILE A 159 9.52 -5.71 3.69
C ILE A 159 10.28 -4.42 3.99
N VAL A 160 10.18 -3.42 3.11
CA VAL A 160 10.68 -2.08 3.37
C VAL A 160 9.61 -1.30 4.11
N VAL A 161 10.00 -0.59 5.16
CA VAL A 161 9.12 0.30 5.94
C VAL A 161 9.73 1.68 6.02
N TRP A 162 8.90 2.71 5.99
CA TRP A 162 9.35 4.09 6.13
C TRP A 162 8.39 4.93 6.97
N GLY A 163 8.90 5.98 7.62
CA GLY A 163 8.08 6.88 8.43
C GLY A 163 8.89 7.75 9.40
N GLU A 164 8.41 7.82 10.64
CA GLU A 164 8.92 8.68 11.70
C GLU A 164 9.63 7.94 12.85
N PHE A 165 9.86 6.64 12.70
CA PHE A 165 10.57 5.86 13.72
C PHE A 165 12.07 6.14 13.71
N THR A 166 12.70 5.91 14.86
CA THR A 166 14.16 6.01 15.08
C THR A 166 14.77 4.71 15.60
N SER A 167 13.94 3.76 16.02
CA SER A 167 14.38 2.43 16.40
C SER A 167 13.30 1.38 16.17
N LEU A 168 13.75 0.12 16.10
CA LEU A 168 12.91 -1.07 16.12
C LEU A 168 13.36 -1.99 17.26
N GLN A 169 12.43 -2.82 17.74
CA GLN A 169 12.72 -3.89 18.68
C GLN A 169 12.15 -5.22 18.17
N PRO A 170 12.73 -5.79 17.10
CA PRO A 170 12.15 -6.94 16.42
C PRO A 170 11.98 -8.15 17.34
N ASN A 171 10.79 -8.71 17.37
CA ASN A 171 10.40 -9.94 18.05
C ASN A 171 10.81 -9.97 19.54
N GLY A 172 10.74 -8.81 20.21
CA GLY A 172 11.11 -8.66 21.63
C GLY A 172 12.61 -8.69 21.89
N GLY A 173 13.44 -8.63 20.84
CA GLY A 173 14.90 -8.59 20.93
C GLY A 173 15.46 -7.26 21.45
N ALA A 174 16.72 -6.99 21.14
CA ALA A 174 17.37 -5.74 21.50
C ALA A 174 16.86 -4.56 20.64
N VAL A 175 16.70 -3.40 21.27
CA VAL A 175 16.39 -2.16 20.55
C VAL A 175 17.55 -1.83 19.62
N THR A 176 17.27 -1.69 18.33
CA THR A 176 18.25 -1.34 17.31
C THR A 176 17.89 0.00 16.68
N THR A 177 18.85 0.93 16.65
CA THR A 177 18.67 2.22 15.97
C THR A 177 18.50 1.99 14.47
N ARG A 178 17.45 2.58 13.90
CA ARG A 178 17.18 2.57 12.47
C ARG A 178 16.27 3.75 12.18
N ASN A 179 16.80 4.75 11.50
CA ASN A 179 16.10 6.02 11.34
C ASN A 179 15.29 6.04 10.04
N ARG A 180 13.97 6.17 10.19
CA ARG A 180 12.99 6.57 9.16
C ARG A 180 12.79 5.61 8.00
N VAL A 181 13.76 4.74 7.69
CA VAL A 181 13.68 3.69 6.67
C VAL A 181 14.36 2.43 7.20
N ALA A 182 13.70 1.29 7.08
CA ALA A 182 14.23 -0.01 7.46
C ALA A 182 13.80 -1.08 6.45
N ARG A 183 14.56 -2.17 6.36
CA ARG A 183 14.12 -3.39 5.70
C ARG A 183 14.04 -4.51 6.72
N LEU A 184 12.92 -5.21 6.72
CA LEU A 184 12.63 -6.36 7.56
C LEU A 184 12.77 -7.63 6.72
N ASN A 185 13.26 -8.70 7.34
CA ASN A 185 13.20 -10.04 6.79
C ASN A 185 11.76 -10.58 6.89
N ALA A 186 11.50 -11.70 6.21
CA ALA A 186 10.18 -12.32 6.18
C ALA A 186 9.68 -12.78 7.56
N ASP A 187 10.55 -12.96 8.54
CA ASP A 187 10.23 -13.31 9.93
C ASP A 187 10.07 -12.09 10.86
N GLY A 188 10.16 -10.87 10.32
CA GLY A 188 10.05 -9.62 11.08
C GLY A 188 11.35 -9.15 11.73
N THR A 189 12.44 -9.92 11.63
CA THR A 189 13.77 -9.48 12.07
C THR A 189 14.30 -8.36 11.15
N LEU A 190 15.25 -7.57 11.65
CA LEU A 190 15.83 -6.47 10.90
C LEU A 190 16.90 -6.97 9.91
N ASP A 191 16.87 -6.50 8.67
CA ASP A 191 18.00 -6.62 7.75
C ASP A 191 19.08 -5.60 8.15
N ALA A 192 20.13 -6.09 8.79
CA ALA A 192 21.21 -5.24 9.29
C ALA A 192 21.96 -4.51 8.16
N GLY A 193 21.99 -5.07 6.94
CA GLY A 193 22.73 -4.52 5.81
C GLY A 193 22.03 -3.37 5.08
N PHE A 194 20.81 -3.00 5.48
CA PHE A 194 20.02 -1.94 4.84
C PHE A 194 19.73 -0.81 5.82
N ASP A 195 20.60 0.19 5.92
CA ASP A 195 20.45 1.32 6.84
C ASP A 195 20.66 2.67 6.13
N PRO A 196 19.67 3.19 5.40
CA PRO A 196 19.82 4.48 4.70
C PRO A 196 19.99 5.68 5.65
N ASN A 197 19.51 5.55 6.89
CA ASN A 197 19.69 6.49 7.98
C ASN A 197 19.35 7.96 7.61
N ALA A 198 18.10 8.22 7.21
CA ALA A 198 17.64 9.58 6.91
C ALA A 198 17.47 10.39 8.20
N ASN A 199 17.91 11.66 8.20
CA ASN A 199 17.85 12.52 9.39
C ASN A 199 16.45 13.10 9.69
N GLY A 200 15.47 12.86 8.82
CA GLY A 200 14.11 13.38 8.96
C GLY A 200 13.09 12.48 8.29
N ALA A 201 11.82 12.81 8.53
CA ALA A 201 10.63 12.17 7.96
C ALA A 201 10.82 11.64 6.54
N VAL A 202 10.51 10.36 6.32
CA VAL A 202 10.26 9.83 4.98
C VAL A 202 8.75 9.65 4.83
N LEU A 203 8.18 10.37 3.88
CA LEU A 203 6.73 10.46 3.66
C LEU A 203 6.28 9.51 2.55
N SER A 204 7.12 9.31 1.53
CA SER A 204 6.83 8.46 0.38
C SER A 204 8.07 7.72 -0.09
N LEU A 205 7.89 6.49 -0.57
CA LEU A 205 8.93 5.65 -1.12
C LEU A 205 8.35 4.85 -2.28
N ALA A 206 9.05 4.84 -3.42
CA ALA A 206 8.70 4.02 -4.57
C ALA A 206 9.88 3.14 -4.99
N ALA A 207 9.60 1.91 -5.44
CA ALA A 207 10.61 1.07 -6.06
C ALA A 207 11.06 1.69 -7.41
N HIS A 208 12.36 1.66 -7.69
CA HIS A 208 12.94 2.26 -8.90
C HIS A 208 14.20 1.49 -9.32
N ALA A 209 14.20 0.91 -10.53
CA ALA A 209 15.38 0.26 -11.14
C ALA A 209 16.15 -0.70 -10.20
N GLY A 210 15.43 -1.53 -9.43
CA GLY A 210 16.01 -2.47 -8.47
C GLY A 210 16.35 -1.87 -7.09
N GLY A 211 16.22 -0.55 -6.92
CA GLY A 211 16.35 0.17 -5.65
C GLY A 211 15.08 0.97 -5.32
N TYR A 212 15.27 2.16 -4.75
CA TYR A 212 14.18 2.98 -4.22
C TYR A 212 14.38 4.47 -4.48
N VAL A 213 13.31 5.22 -4.66
CA VAL A 213 13.31 6.69 -4.56
C VAL A 213 12.52 7.09 -3.33
N LEU A 214 13.13 7.93 -2.51
CA LEU A 214 12.59 8.47 -1.26
C LEU A 214 12.12 9.90 -1.47
N GLY A 215 11.00 10.25 -0.85
CA GLY A 215 10.48 11.61 -0.71
C GLY A 215 10.12 11.89 0.74
N GLY A 216 10.49 13.06 1.26
CA GLY A 216 10.09 13.43 2.62
C GLY A 216 10.56 14.81 3.07
N GLY A 217 10.90 14.92 4.34
CA GLY A 217 11.40 16.13 5.00
C GLY A 217 12.88 16.08 5.38
N PHE A 218 13.59 14.98 5.08
CA PHE A 218 15.02 14.83 5.38
C PHE A 218 15.89 15.80 4.56
N THR A 219 17.08 16.09 5.08
CA THR A 219 18.11 16.90 4.41
C THR A 219 19.44 16.16 4.26
N THR A 220 19.61 15.04 4.96
CA THR A 220 20.80 14.18 4.83
C THR A 220 20.43 12.70 4.95
N LEU A 221 21.27 11.85 4.37
CA LEU A 221 21.33 10.42 4.62
C LEU A 221 22.73 10.03 5.06
N GLN A 222 22.85 9.01 5.91
CA GLN A 222 24.14 8.40 6.27
C GLN A 222 24.09 6.89 6.05
N PRO A 223 24.08 6.44 4.78
CA PRO A 223 23.79 5.05 4.45
C PRO A 223 24.82 4.08 5.01
N ASN A 224 24.35 2.95 5.53
CA ASN A 224 25.10 1.76 5.88
C ASN A 224 26.33 2.05 6.76
N GLY A 225 26.19 2.99 7.71
CA GLY A 225 27.27 3.35 8.63
C GLY A 225 28.40 4.17 7.99
N ALA A 226 28.14 4.85 6.87
CA ALA A 226 29.11 5.75 6.24
C ALA A 226 29.70 6.75 7.24
N ALA A 227 30.99 7.09 7.08
CA ALA A 227 31.71 7.95 8.01
C ALA A 227 31.12 9.37 8.15
N ALA A 228 30.42 9.85 7.13
CA ALA A 228 29.78 11.16 7.13
C ALA A 228 28.41 11.09 6.43
N ALA A 229 27.49 11.95 6.87
CA ALA A 229 26.21 12.12 6.20
C ALA A 229 26.38 12.87 4.87
N THR A 230 25.63 12.47 3.86
CA THR A 230 25.57 13.14 2.55
C THR A 230 24.30 13.98 2.45
N THR A 231 24.43 15.23 2.02
CA THR A 231 23.28 16.11 1.79
C THR A 231 22.39 15.59 0.66
N ARG A 232 21.10 15.45 0.97
CA ARG A 232 20.01 15.14 0.04
C ARG A 232 18.76 15.84 0.54
N ASN A 233 18.40 16.93 -0.11
CA ASN A 233 17.25 17.71 0.31
C ASN A 233 15.96 17.07 -0.21
N ARG A 234 15.24 16.41 0.70
CA ARG A 234 13.90 15.81 0.58
C ARG A 234 13.73 14.71 -0.46
N VAL A 235 14.71 14.48 -1.33
CA VAL A 235 14.67 13.46 -2.37
C VAL A 235 16.02 12.74 -2.45
N ALA A 236 15.97 11.41 -2.48
CA ALA A 236 17.15 10.57 -2.65
C ALA A 236 16.78 9.32 -3.45
N ARG A 237 17.74 8.76 -4.18
CA ARG A 237 17.64 7.44 -4.77
C ARG A 237 18.63 6.52 -4.11
N LEU A 238 18.17 5.32 -3.76
CA LEU A 238 18.95 4.28 -3.13
C LEU A 238 19.04 3.07 -4.05
N ALA A 239 20.15 2.34 -3.98
CA ALA A 239 20.24 1.00 -4.54
C ALA A 239 19.51 -0.03 -3.64
N ALA A 240 19.45 -1.28 -4.11
CA ALA A 240 18.78 -2.38 -3.41
C ALA A 240 19.33 -2.63 -1.99
N ASP A 241 20.61 -2.36 -1.77
CA ASP A 241 21.31 -2.53 -0.50
C ASP A 241 21.22 -1.30 0.42
N GLY A 242 20.49 -0.25 0.00
CA GLY A 242 20.33 0.98 0.77
C GLY A 242 21.46 1.99 0.57
N SER A 243 22.47 1.68 -0.25
CA SER A 243 23.50 2.66 -0.61
C SER A 243 22.91 3.81 -1.45
N LEU A 244 23.44 5.01 -1.26
CA LEU A 244 22.96 6.22 -1.94
C LEU A 244 23.50 6.30 -3.37
N ASP A 245 22.61 6.52 -4.35
CA ASP A 245 23.01 6.94 -5.69
C ASP A 245 23.44 8.41 -5.66
N SER A 246 24.75 8.64 -5.75
CA SER A 246 25.32 9.98 -5.68
C SER A 246 24.94 10.86 -6.88
N GLY A 247 24.60 10.29 -8.03
CA GLY A 247 24.24 11.02 -9.25
C GLY A 247 22.82 11.58 -9.26
N PHE A 248 21.93 11.11 -8.38
CA PHE A 248 20.54 11.54 -8.32
C PHE A 248 20.28 12.58 -7.23
N ASN A 249 20.53 13.86 -7.51
CA ASN A 249 20.28 14.96 -6.57
C ASN A 249 19.34 16.04 -7.15
N PRO A 250 18.00 15.83 -7.09
CA PRO A 250 17.03 16.80 -7.57
C PRO A 250 16.92 18.07 -6.70
N ASP A 251 17.44 18.02 -5.46
CA ASP A 251 17.53 19.16 -4.54
C ASP A 251 16.23 19.97 -4.38
N ALA A 252 15.20 19.35 -3.79
CA ALA A 252 13.90 19.98 -3.64
C ALA A 252 13.91 21.07 -2.55
N GLY A 253 13.36 22.24 -2.88
CA GLY A 253 13.27 23.40 -1.98
C GLY A 253 12.27 23.23 -0.82
N GLY A 254 11.43 22.18 -0.84
CA GLY A 254 10.41 21.91 0.17
C GLY A 254 10.05 20.42 0.25
N ALA A 255 9.22 20.05 1.23
CA ALA A 255 8.85 18.66 1.50
C ALA A 255 8.31 17.95 0.25
N VAL A 256 8.74 16.71 0.03
CA VAL A 256 8.19 15.83 -1.00
C VAL A 256 7.25 14.83 -0.33
N ASN A 257 5.96 14.96 -0.64
CA ASN A 257 4.89 14.20 0.00
C ASN A 257 4.54 12.93 -0.79
N ALA A 258 4.84 12.90 -2.09
CA ALA A 258 4.53 11.80 -2.98
C ALA A 258 5.68 11.56 -3.97
N VAL A 259 6.05 10.31 -4.16
CA VAL A 259 6.97 9.83 -5.18
C VAL A 259 6.25 8.80 -6.02
N PHE A 260 6.27 8.97 -7.34
CA PHE A 260 5.72 8.02 -8.29
C PHE A 260 6.77 7.69 -9.36
N VAL A 261 6.89 6.42 -9.72
CA VAL A 261 7.80 5.96 -10.78
C VAL A 261 6.95 5.51 -11.97
N GLN A 262 7.17 6.14 -13.12
CA GLN A 262 6.51 5.83 -14.38
C GLN A 262 7.07 4.54 -14.99
N ALA A 263 6.33 3.95 -15.92
CA ALA A 263 6.74 2.73 -16.62
C ALA A 263 8.05 2.88 -17.42
N ASP A 264 8.39 4.10 -17.85
CA ASP A 264 9.65 4.42 -18.51
C ASP A 264 10.80 4.68 -17.52
N GLY A 265 10.56 4.49 -16.21
CA GLY A 265 11.52 4.70 -15.14
C GLY A 265 11.72 6.16 -14.74
N LYS A 266 10.97 7.12 -15.31
CA LYS A 266 11.01 8.51 -14.83
C LYS A 266 10.32 8.63 -13.47
N VAL A 267 10.76 9.61 -12.70
CA VAL A 267 10.23 9.90 -11.37
C VAL A 267 9.38 11.16 -11.45
N VAL A 268 8.17 11.09 -10.89
CA VAL A 268 7.28 12.23 -10.68
C VAL A 268 7.21 12.50 -9.18
N LEU A 269 7.39 13.76 -8.79
CA LEU A 269 7.45 14.19 -7.40
C LEU A 269 6.32 15.17 -7.13
N GLY A 270 5.53 14.91 -6.09
CA GLY A 270 4.49 15.82 -5.60
C GLY A 270 4.80 16.30 -4.18
N GLY A 271 4.58 17.58 -3.87
CA GLY A 271 4.90 18.09 -2.54
C GLY A 271 4.68 19.59 -2.34
N ALA A 272 5.33 20.12 -1.31
CA ALA A 272 5.28 21.52 -0.90
C ALA A 272 6.46 22.36 -1.42
N PHE A 273 7.29 21.81 -2.32
CA PHE A 273 8.43 22.52 -2.91
C PHE A 273 7.98 23.55 -3.95
N THR A 274 8.75 24.62 -4.07
CA THR A 274 8.61 25.65 -5.12
C THR A 274 9.82 25.71 -6.06
N THR A 275 10.87 24.93 -5.75
CA THR A 275 12.08 24.81 -6.56
C THR A 275 12.60 23.38 -6.59
N MET A 276 13.26 23.02 -7.69
CA MET A 276 14.01 21.78 -7.88
C MET A 276 15.33 22.11 -8.59
N GLY A 277 16.46 21.74 -7.97
CA GLY A 277 17.79 22.07 -8.51
C GLY A 277 17.97 23.59 -8.69
N GLY A 278 17.39 24.39 -7.80
CA GLY A 278 17.38 25.87 -7.88
C GLY A 278 16.44 26.47 -8.92
N SER A 279 15.79 25.67 -9.78
CA SER A 279 14.84 26.17 -10.79
C SER A 279 13.40 26.18 -10.27
N PRO A 280 12.56 27.16 -10.64
CA PRO A 280 11.14 27.19 -10.25
C PRO A 280 10.38 25.94 -10.74
N ARG A 281 9.83 25.20 -9.77
CA ARG A 281 8.98 24.01 -9.96
C ARG A 281 8.01 23.99 -8.79
N ASN A 282 6.76 24.37 -9.04
CA ASN A 282 5.77 24.50 -7.98
C ASN A 282 5.00 23.20 -7.83
N TYR A 283 5.19 22.55 -6.68
CA TYR A 283 4.40 21.42 -6.15
C TYR A 283 4.46 20.11 -6.94
N LEU A 284 4.86 20.13 -8.22
CA LEU A 284 5.01 18.98 -9.10
C LEU A 284 6.28 19.11 -9.96
N ALA A 285 7.06 18.04 -10.08
CA ALA A 285 8.27 17.98 -10.89
C ALA A 285 8.53 16.58 -11.46
#